data_AF-A0AAD6PPI5-F1
#
_entry.id   AF-A0AAD6PPI5-F1
#
_cell.length_a   1.000
_cell.length_b   1.000
_cell.length_c   1.000
_cell.angle_alpha   90.00
_cell.angle_beta   90.00
_cell.angle_gamma   90.00
#
_symmetry.space_group_name_H-M   'P 1'
#
loop_
_entity.id
_entity.type
_entity.pdbx_description
1 polymer ?
#
loop_
_entity_poly.entity_id
_entity_poly.type
_entity_poly.pdbx_seq_one_letter_code
_entity_poly.pdbx_strand_id
1 'polypeptide(L)'
;MHNLVIIIRYDTLIFHVFLHFSLSAACNVSFENLDYSVLTDKCKGPQYPAKSCCDAFKEFACPFSDAINDLETDCASTMFSYINLYGKYPPGLFANECREDKNGLDCQNVDQSKKSRGVQIAATQSSLLTLTAGLIVLLLQLF
;
A
#
# COMPACT_ATOMS: atom_id res chain seq x y z
N MET A 1 -1.80 11.95 -12.79
CA MET A 1 -3.06 11.54 -12.14
C MET A 1 -2.83 10.10 -11.71
N HIS A 2 -2.56 9.84 -10.43
CA HIS A 2 -2.30 8.46 -9.99
C HIS A 2 -3.57 7.64 -10.16
N ASN A 3 -3.47 6.45 -10.74
CA ASN A 3 -4.58 5.52 -10.82
C ASN A 3 -4.92 5.04 -9.40
N LEU A 4 -6.12 5.36 -8.94
CA LEU A 4 -6.58 5.03 -7.59
C LEU A 4 -7.20 3.64 -7.50
N VAL A 5 -7.15 2.82 -8.56
CA VAL A 5 -7.74 1.48 -8.56
C VAL A 5 -6.79 0.48 -9.21
N ILE A 6 -6.55 -0.67 -8.57
CA ILE A 6 -5.74 -1.76 -9.12
C ILE A 6 -6.66 -2.80 -9.74
N ILE A 7 -6.34 -3.22 -10.97
CA ILE A 7 -7.08 -4.29 -11.64
C ILE A 7 -6.32 -5.61 -11.45
N ILE A 8 -6.76 -6.44 -10.51
CA ILE A 8 -6.20 -7.80 -10.34
C ILE A 8 -6.78 -8.72 -11.42
N ARG A 9 -6.08 -8.85 -12.55
CA ARG A 9 -6.40 -9.84 -13.58
C ARG A 9 -5.59 -11.11 -13.31
N TYR A 10 -6.23 -12.17 -12.81
CA TYR A 10 -5.62 -13.50 -12.80
C TYR A 10 -5.93 -14.31 -14.06
N ASP A 11 -6.83 -13.82 -14.92
CA ASP A 11 -7.18 -14.55 -16.12
C ASP A 11 -7.52 -13.61 -17.28
N THR A 12 -6.57 -13.52 -18.21
CA THR A 12 -6.89 -13.70 -19.63
C THR A 12 -5.78 -14.54 -20.29
N LEU A 13 -5.10 -15.40 -19.53
CA LEU A 13 -3.88 -16.12 -19.95
C LEU A 13 -4.03 -17.63 -19.82
N ILE A 14 -5.24 -18.18 -19.86
CA ILE A 14 -5.46 -19.55 -20.37
C ILE A 14 -6.08 -19.54 -21.77
N PHE A 15 -6.85 -18.51 -22.15
CA PHE A 15 -7.46 -18.46 -23.48
C PHE A 15 -6.60 -17.74 -24.55
N HIS A 16 -5.60 -16.96 -24.16
CA HIS A 16 -4.67 -16.27 -25.09
C HIS A 16 -3.27 -16.90 -25.19
N VAL A 17 -3.00 -18.00 -24.48
CA VAL A 17 -1.69 -18.69 -24.49
C VAL A 17 -1.25 -19.09 -25.91
N PHE A 18 -2.20 -19.26 -26.84
CA PHE A 18 -1.90 -19.64 -28.22
C PHE A 18 -1.85 -18.48 -29.23
N LEU A 19 -2.27 -17.25 -28.89
CA LEU A 19 -2.35 -16.15 -29.87
C LEU A 19 -1.89 -14.76 -29.36
N HIS A 20 -1.48 -14.63 -28.09
CA HIS A 20 -1.05 -13.35 -27.53
C HIS A 20 0.27 -13.47 -26.76
N PHE A 21 1.25 -14.17 -27.35
CA PHE A 21 2.66 -13.84 -27.14
C PHE A 21 2.94 -12.45 -27.75
N SER A 22 2.19 -11.44 -27.30
CA SER A 22 2.43 -10.05 -27.62
C SER A 22 3.60 -9.60 -26.77
N LEU A 23 4.54 -8.97 -27.44
CA LEU A 23 5.79 -8.42 -26.96
C LEU A 23 5.56 -7.36 -25.86
N SER A 24 5.15 -7.78 -24.66
CA SER A 24 4.99 -6.85 -23.53
C SER A 24 6.35 -6.24 -23.20
N ALA A 25 6.41 -4.92 -23.11
CA ALA A 25 7.62 -4.24 -22.73
C ALA A 25 8.03 -4.65 -21.30
N ALA A 26 9.35 -4.71 -21.07
CA ALA A 26 9.87 -5.01 -19.75
C ALA A 26 9.44 -3.92 -18.76
N CYS A 27 9.03 -4.34 -17.56
CA CYS A 27 8.66 -3.42 -16.50
C CYS A 27 9.85 -2.56 -16.06
N ASN A 28 9.64 -1.25 -15.97
CA ASN A 28 10.65 -0.31 -15.49
C ASN A 28 10.75 -0.24 -13.94
N VAL A 29 9.94 -1.04 -13.23
CA VAL A 29 9.96 -1.13 -11.76
C VAL A 29 10.72 -2.39 -11.35
N SER A 30 11.76 -2.23 -10.52
CA SER A 30 12.53 -3.34 -9.98
C SER A 30 11.80 -3.96 -8.77
N PHE A 31 10.79 -4.79 -9.04
CA PHE A 31 10.03 -5.48 -7.99
C PHE A 31 10.90 -6.42 -7.14
N GLU A 32 11.96 -7.00 -7.70
CA GLU A 32 12.89 -7.90 -7.00
C GLU A 32 13.41 -7.37 -5.67
N ASN A 33 13.73 -6.07 -5.62
CA ASN A 33 14.41 -5.45 -4.48
C ASN A 33 13.46 -4.71 -3.52
N LEU A 34 12.15 -4.91 -3.65
CA LEU A 34 11.17 -4.29 -2.75
C LEU A 34 11.07 -5.02 -1.41
N ASP A 35 10.53 -4.32 -0.41
CA ASP A 35 10.22 -4.90 0.89
C ASP A 35 8.84 -5.60 0.87
N TYR A 36 8.86 -6.92 1.02
CA TYR A 36 7.67 -7.78 1.03
C TYR A 36 7.12 -8.02 2.44
N SER A 37 7.73 -7.47 3.49
CA SER A 37 7.32 -7.68 4.89
C SER A 37 5.86 -7.36 5.16
N VAL A 38 5.34 -6.29 4.55
CA VAL A 38 3.93 -5.90 4.69
C VAL A 38 2.97 -7.01 4.29
N LEU A 39 3.32 -7.80 3.27
CA LEU A 39 2.56 -8.97 2.83
C LEU A 39 2.80 -10.13 3.78
N THR A 40 4.05 -10.51 4.01
CA THR A 40 4.40 -11.75 4.73
C THR A 40 4.09 -11.70 6.22
N ASP A 41 4.06 -10.50 6.82
CA ASP A 41 3.70 -10.29 8.22
C ASP A 41 2.19 -10.33 8.46
N LYS A 42 1.40 -9.83 7.49
CA LYS A 42 -0.05 -9.62 7.66
C LYS A 42 -0.90 -10.67 6.94
N CYS A 43 -0.46 -11.18 5.80
CA CYS A 43 -1.15 -12.20 5.03
C CYS A 43 -0.49 -13.56 5.25
N LYS A 44 -1.05 -14.37 6.17
CA LYS A 44 -0.48 -15.66 6.57
C LYS A 44 -1.43 -16.82 6.30
N GLY A 45 -0.86 -17.92 5.82
CA GLY A 45 -1.55 -19.19 5.64
C GLY A 45 -1.77 -19.93 6.97
N PRO A 46 -2.52 -21.03 6.95
CA PRO A 46 -3.11 -21.67 5.77
C PRO A 46 -4.43 -21.06 5.30
N GLN A 47 -5.13 -20.32 6.16
CA GLN A 47 -6.45 -19.77 5.84
C GLN A 47 -6.42 -18.50 4.99
N TYR A 48 -5.30 -17.76 4.96
CA TYR A 48 -5.14 -16.50 4.22
C TYR A 48 -6.35 -15.54 4.36
N PRO A 49 -6.59 -14.96 5.55
CA PRO A 49 -7.79 -14.17 5.79
C PRO A 49 -7.92 -12.99 4.81
N ALA A 50 -8.97 -13.00 3.98
CA ALA A 50 -9.18 -12.05 2.88
C ALA A 50 -8.90 -10.59 3.28
N LYS A 51 -9.55 -10.10 4.35
CA LYS A 51 -9.36 -8.72 4.83
C LYS A 51 -7.88 -8.37 5.06
N SER A 52 -7.17 -9.21 5.83
CA SER A 52 -5.76 -8.96 6.15
C SER A 52 -4.87 -9.02 4.91
N CYS A 53 -5.13 -9.99 4.02
CA CYS A 53 -4.38 -10.15 2.79
C CYS A 53 -4.61 -9.02 1.79
N CYS A 54 -5.85 -8.55 1.65
CA CYS A 54 -6.19 -7.48 0.72
C CYS A 54 -5.73 -6.11 1.24
N ASP A 55 -5.84 -5.84 2.54
CA ASP A 55 -5.31 -4.63 3.15
C ASP A 55 -3.77 -4.56 2.99
N ALA A 56 -3.08 -5.68 3.22
CA ALA A 56 -1.63 -5.78 3.01
C ALA A 56 -1.24 -5.63 1.54
N PHE A 57 -1.99 -6.26 0.63
CA PHE A 57 -1.78 -6.15 -0.81
C PHE A 57 -1.96 -4.72 -1.30
N LYS A 58 -2.99 -4.00 -0.83
CA LYS A 58 -3.16 -2.57 -1.11
C LYS A 58 -1.96 -1.74 -0.65
N GLU A 59 -1.51 -1.95 0.60
CA GLU A 59 -0.35 -1.22 1.15
C GLU A 59 0.92 -1.44 0.32
N PHE A 60 1.09 -2.64 -0.24
CA PHE A 60 2.21 -2.99 -1.10
C PHE A 60 2.07 -2.44 -2.54
N ALA A 61 0.92 -2.66 -3.19
CA ALA A 61 0.76 -2.50 -4.63
C ALA A 61 0.28 -1.11 -5.06
N CYS A 62 -0.47 -0.39 -4.22
CA CYS A 62 -1.02 0.92 -4.56
C CYS A 62 0.02 1.99 -4.94
N PRO A 63 1.23 2.03 -4.37
CA PRO A 63 2.30 2.93 -4.83
C PRO A 63 2.73 2.70 -6.29
N PHE A 64 2.41 1.54 -6.87
CA PHE A 64 2.80 1.13 -8.21
C PHE A 64 1.61 0.93 -9.15
N SER A 65 0.42 1.42 -8.78
CA SER A 65 -0.83 1.21 -9.51
C SER A 65 -0.76 1.62 -10.98
N ASP A 66 -0.08 2.71 -11.31
CA ASP A 66 0.09 3.16 -12.70
C ASP A 66 0.88 2.14 -13.52
N ALA A 67 1.97 1.61 -12.98
CA ALA A 67 2.83 0.64 -13.68
C ALA A 67 2.14 -0.72 -13.83
N ILE A 68 1.48 -1.22 -12.79
CA ILE A 68 0.83 -2.54 -12.84
C ILE A 68 -0.50 -2.56 -13.59
N ASN A 69 -1.11 -1.39 -13.82
CA ASN A 69 -2.30 -1.27 -14.66
C ASN A 69 -1.97 -1.03 -16.15
N ASP A 70 -0.69 -0.85 -16.50
CA ASP A 70 -0.26 -0.72 -17.88
C ASP A 70 -0.27 -2.09 -18.57
N LEU A 71 -1.20 -2.27 -19.51
CA LEU A 71 -1.41 -3.51 -20.25
C LEU A 71 -0.35 -3.74 -21.34
N GLU A 72 0.49 -2.76 -21.64
CA GLU A 72 1.59 -2.88 -22.61
C GLU A 72 2.88 -3.43 -21.99
N THR A 73 2.94 -3.54 -20.65
CA THR A 73 4.13 -4.01 -19.92
C THR A 73 3.88 -5.32 -19.17
N ASP A 74 4.97 -5.98 -18.78
CA ASP A 74 4.92 -7.18 -17.92
C ASP A 74 4.87 -6.86 -16.40
N CYS A 75 4.67 -5.60 -16.01
CA CYS A 75 4.76 -5.16 -14.61
C CYS A 75 3.86 -5.94 -13.65
N ALA A 76 2.60 -6.19 -14.02
CA ALA A 76 1.68 -6.96 -13.19
C ALA A 76 2.17 -8.40 -12.97
N SER A 77 2.55 -9.09 -14.04
CA SER A 77 3.06 -10.48 -13.96
C SER A 77 4.37 -10.56 -13.18
N THR A 78 5.27 -9.60 -13.38
CA THR A 78 6.55 -9.52 -12.66
C THR A 78 6.30 -9.29 -11.17
N MET A 79 5.43 -8.35 -10.80
CA MET A 79 5.06 -8.10 -9.40
C MET A 79 4.50 -9.36 -8.73
N PHE A 80 3.49 -9.99 -9.33
CA PHE A 80 2.88 -11.20 -8.76
C PHE A 80 3.85 -12.37 -8.67
N SER A 81 4.81 -12.50 -9.60
CA SER A 81 5.84 -13.53 -9.53
C SER A 81 6.70 -13.39 -8.28
N TYR A 82 7.18 -12.19 -7.98
CA TYR A 82 7.97 -11.96 -6.75
C TYR A 82 7.13 -12.03 -5.48
N ILE A 83 5.87 -11.55 -5.50
CA ILE A 83 4.94 -11.73 -4.39
C ILE A 83 4.79 -13.22 -4.03
N ASN A 84 4.52 -14.06 -5.04
CA ASN A 84 4.34 -15.49 -4.84
C ASN A 84 5.63 -16.17 -4.41
N LEU A 85 6.78 -15.76 -4.96
CA LEU A 85 8.09 -16.30 -4.63
C LEU A 85 8.48 -16.01 -3.16
N TYR A 86 8.45 -14.75 -2.74
CA TYR A 86 8.91 -14.35 -1.40
C TYR A 86 7.90 -14.68 -0.31
N GLY A 87 6.61 -14.53 -0.61
CA GLY A 87 5.53 -14.84 0.34
C GLY A 87 5.14 -16.31 0.38
N LYS A 88 5.63 -17.13 -0.56
CA LYS A 88 5.19 -18.53 -0.77
C LYS A 88 3.67 -18.65 -0.94
N TYR A 89 3.06 -17.66 -1.57
CA TYR A 89 1.62 -17.61 -1.77
C TYR A 89 1.18 -18.55 -2.90
N PRO A 90 0.03 -19.23 -2.76
CA PRO A 90 -0.53 -20.00 -3.85
C PRO A 90 -0.88 -19.08 -5.03
N PRO A 91 -0.65 -19.51 -6.28
CA PRO A 91 -1.09 -18.77 -7.45
C PRO A 91 -2.60 -18.46 -7.35
N GLY A 92 -2.96 -17.22 -7.58
CA GLY A 92 -4.34 -16.77 -7.64
C GLY A 92 -4.88 -16.23 -6.33
N LEU A 93 -4.12 -16.33 -5.22
CA LEU A 93 -4.60 -15.94 -3.90
C LEU A 93 -5.24 -14.56 -3.89
N PHE A 94 -4.49 -13.51 -4.26
CA PHE A 94 -4.98 -12.14 -4.18
C PHE A 94 -6.11 -11.85 -5.17
N ALA A 95 -6.17 -12.55 -6.31
CA ALA A 95 -7.29 -12.38 -7.24
C ALA A 95 -8.58 -13.05 -6.78
N ASN A 96 -8.45 -14.10 -5.96
CA ASN A 96 -9.58 -14.83 -5.41
C ASN A 96 -10.09 -14.15 -4.14
N GLU A 97 -9.17 -13.73 -3.26
CA GLU A 97 -9.51 -13.10 -1.98
C GLU A 97 -9.88 -11.62 -2.11
N CYS A 98 -9.24 -10.88 -3.03
CA CYS A 98 -9.36 -9.41 -3.11
C CYS A 98 -10.27 -8.97 -4.25
N ARG A 99 -11.57 -9.12 -4.01
CA ARG A 99 -12.62 -8.59 -4.88
C ARG A 99 -13.46 -7.60 -4.10
N GLU A 100 -13.22 -6.32 -4.31
CA GLU A 100 -14.05 -5.26 -3.71
C GLU A 100 -15.24 -4.96 -4.61
N ASP A 101 -14.99 -4.49 -5.83
CA ASP A 101 -16.05 -4.04 -6.75
C ASP A 101 -15.72 -4.32 -8.22
N LYS A 102 -16.68 -4.02 -9.11
CA LYS A 102 -16.54 -4.13 -10.57
C LYS A 102 -15.37 -3.30 -11.14
N ASN A 103 -14.89 -2.32 -10.39
CA ASN A 103 -13.87 -1.39 -10.84
C ASN A 103 -12.44 -1.86 -10.53
N GLY A 104 -12.27 -2.86 -9.64
CA GLY A 104 -10.97 -3.31 -9.16
C GLY A 104 -10.83 -3.10 -7.64
N LEU A 105 -9.59 -2.92 -7.19
CA LEU A 105 -9.21 -2.77 -5.79
C LEU A 105 -8.84 -1.31 -5.48
N ASP A 106 -9.56 -0.65 -4.59
CA ASP A 106 -9.44 0.81 -4.37
C ASP A 106 -8.22 1.17 -3.49
N CYS A 107 -7.41 2.11 -3.98
CA CYS A 107 -6.20 2.63 -3.35
C CYS A 107 -6.40 3.95 -2.58
N GLN A 108 -7.58 4.58 -2.61
CA GLN A 108 -7.82 5.88 -1.95
C GLN A 108 -7.53 5.90 -0.45
N ASN A 109 -7.68 4.75 0.23
CA ASN A 109 -7.65 4.69 1.69
C ASN A 109 -6.32 4.19 2.28
N VAL A 110 -5.30 3.94 1.46
CA VAL A 110 -4.02 3.36 1.91
C VAL A 110 -3.18 4.34 2.73
N ASP A 111 -3.31 5.64 2.48
CA ASP A 111 -2.55 6.70 3.16
C ASP A 111 -2.87 6.83 4.67
N GLN A 112 -4.06 6.39 5.10
CA GLN A 112 -4.44 6.49 6.51
C GLN A 112 -3.67 5.51 7.41
N SER A 113 -3.17 4.40 6.85
CA SER A 113 -2.46 3.36 7.61
C SER A 113 -0.98 3.70 7.85
N LYS A 114 -0.36 4.51 6.98
CA LYS A 114 1.04 4.98 7.16
C LYS A 114 1.17 6.11 8.18
N LYS A 115 0.13 6.92 8.39
CA LYS A 115 0.17 8.04 9.35
C LYS A 115 0.15 7.62 10.83
N SER A 116 -0.23 6.37 11.13
CA SER A 116 -0.34 5.88 12.52
C SER A 116 0.95 5.28 13.11
N ARG A 117 2.06 5.20 12.35
CA ARG A 117 3.36 4.70 12.84
C ARG A 117 4.37 5.80 13.18
N GLY A 118 3.92 7.05 13.24
CA GLY A 118 4.62 8.08 13.98
C GLY A 118 4.31 7.91 15.46
N VAL A 119 5.31 7.49 16.25
CA VAL A 119 5.27 7.57 17.71
C VAL A 119 4.70 8.94 18.08
N GLN A 120 3.46 8.97 18.56
CA GLN A 120 2.98 10.14 19.28
C GLN A 120 3.73 10.15 20.59
N ILE A 121 4.92 10.76 20.57
CA ILE A 121 5.39 11.45 21.75
C ILE A 121 4.29 12.50 21.95
N ALA A 122 3.35 12.18 22.83
CA ALA A 122 2.44 13.13 23.40
C ALA A 122 3.33 14.14 24.14
N ALA A 123 3.84 15.12 23.41
CA ALA A 123 4.26 16.38 23.98
C ALA A 123 2.97 16.94 24.60
N THR A 124 2.80 16.69 25.88
CA THR A 124 1.84 17.37 26.73
C THR A 124 2.21 18.84 26.63
N GLN A 125 1.59 19.57 25.71
CA GLN A 125 1.68 21.02 25.65
C GLN A 125 0.90 21.56 26.85
N SER A 126 1.55 21.55 28.01
CA SER A 126 1.12 22.26 29.21
C SER A 126 1.05 23.75 28.89
N SER A 127 -0.15 24.21 28.50
CA SER A 127 -0.46 25.61 28.18
C SER A 127 -0.64 26.46 29.44
N LEU A 128 0.27 26.33 30.43
CA LEU A 128 0.10 26.94 31.76
C LEU A 128 1.27 27.85 32.17
N LEU A 129 1.87 28.60 31.24
CA LEU A 129 3.01 29.49 31.56
C LEU A 129 2.97 30.89 30.94
N THR A 130 1.83 31.38 30.44
CA THR A 130 1.71 32.74 29.88
C THR A 130 1.18 33.80 30.86
N LEU A 131 1.32 33.60 32.17
CA LEU A 131 0.77 34.52 33.18
C LEU A 131 1.81 35.07 34.18
N THR A 132 3.11 34.99 33.88
CA THR A 132 4.16 35.53 34.76
C THR A 132 4.82 36.81 34.24
N ALA A 133 4.66 37.19 32.97
CA ALA A 133 5.29 38.40 32.43
C ALA A 133 4.55 39.72 32.80
N GLY A 134 3.22 39.67 33.02
CA GLY A 134 2.43 40.87 33.33
C GLY A 134 2.64 41.42 34.74
N LEU A 135 2.94 40.55 35.71
CA LEU A 135 3.12 40.93 37.11
C LEU A 135 4.43 41.72 37.34
N ILE A 136 5.48 41.42 36.57
CA ILE A 136 6.80 42.06 36.70
C ILE A 136 6.76 43.52 36.23
N VAL A 137 6.00 43.81 35.16
CA VAL A 137 5.86 45.18 34.63
C VAL A 137 5.05 46.06 35.60
N LEU A 138 4.02 45.51 36.24
CA LEU A 138 3.20 46.27 37.20
C LEU A 138 3.99 46.64 38.46
N LEU A 139 4.88 45.75 38.93
CA LEU A 139 5.71 46.00 40.12
C LEU A 139 6.79 47.06 39.87
N LEU A 140 7.34 47.17 38.65
CA LEU A 140 8.33 48.20 38.29
C LEU A 140 7.74 49.59 38.09
N GLN A 141 6.41 49.74 38.03
CA GLN A 141 5.74 51.05 37.98
C GLN A 141 5.27 51.52 39.36
N LEU A 142 5.43 50.69 40.40
CA LEU A 142 5.02 50.98 41.77
C LEU A 142 6.21 51.20 42.73
N PHE A 143 7.43 51.24 42.20
CA PHE A 143 8.65 51.66 42.90
C PHE A 143 9.31 52.82 42.15
#